data_AF-X1UYV5-F1
#
_entry.id   AF-X1UYV5-F1
#
_cell.length_a   1.000
_cell.length_b   1.000
_cell.length_c   1.000
_cell.angle_alpha   90.00
_cell.angle_beta   90.00
_cell.angle_gamma   90.00
#
_symmetry.space_group_name_H-M   'P 1'
#
loop_
_entity.id
_entity.type
_entity.pdbx_description
1 polymer ?
#
loop_
_entity_poly.entity_id
_entity_poly.type
_entity_poly.pdbx_seq_one_letter_code
_entity_poly.pdbx_strand_id
1 'polypeptide(L)'
;MSNKIQKPYIYGETLELLKQLPRDGYVYTGKNRNRLRYLQKIFPVIRRSQFKNKSIYYLEDKNKLALKEMMKQNSSRIINYQELRRACQVFNADILKTEKKQFFGKNKPRSRRRNHKSKPDCSSVSKEKQTLLDDFFGRFLHSEVLQCSSSKSPYQRLKNDDRDIVKPDNKQGID
;
A
#
# COMPACT_ATOMS: atom_id res chain seq x y z
N MET A 1 29.85 -28.75 36.33
CA MET A 1 29.08 -29.11 35.11
C MET A 1 29.53 -28.21 33.98
N SER A 2 30.27 -28.73 33.00
CA SER A 2 30.81 -27.93 31.90
C SER A 2 29.69 -27.56 30.91
N ASN A 3 29.32 -26.28 30.89
CA ASN A 3 28.49 -25.71 29.84
C ASN A 3 29.26 -25.76 28.51
N LYS A 4 29.08 -26.83 27.74
CA LYS A 4 29.55 -26.90 26.36
C LYS A 4 28.85 -25.78 25.59
N ILE A 5 29.59 -24.72 25.28
CA ILE A 5 29.13 -23.65 24.39
C ILE A 5 28.89 -24.29 23.02
N GLN A 6 27.66 -24.72 22.76
CA GLN A 6 27.24 -25.17 21.44
C GLN A 6 27.27 -23.94 20.53
N LYS A 7 28.34 -23.82 19.73
CA LYS A 7 28.39 -22.80 18.69
C LYS A 7 27.21 -23.05 17.74
N PRO A 8 26.42 -22.02 17.39
CA PRO A 8 25.30 -22.19 16.49
C PRO A 8 25.85 -22.52 15.10
N TYR A 9 25.68 -23.76 14.68
CA TYR A 9 26.03 -24.17 13.33
C TYR A 9 24.83 -23.98 12.40
N ILE A 10 25.08 -23.36 11.25
CA ILE A 10 24.07 -23.10 10.23
C ILE A 10 24.20 -24.16 9.13
N TYR A 11 23.15 -24.94 8.90
CA TYR A 11 23.14 -26.02 7.91
C TYR A 11 21.91 -25.97 6.99
N GLY A 12 21.99 -26.70 5.87
CA GLY A 12 20.89 -26.93 4.92
C GLY A 12 20.39 -25.66 4.24
N GLU A 13 19.08 -25.58 4.03
CA GLU A 13 18.41 -24.46 3.35
C GLU A 13 18.66 -23.10 4.02
N THR A 14 18.94 -23.05 5.32
CA THR A 14 19.31 -21.79 6.01
C THR A 14 20.65 -21.26 5.52
N LEU A 15 21.61 -22.16 5.27
CA LEU A 15 22.90 -21.79 4.69
C LEU A 15 22.75 -21.31 3.25
N GLU A 16 21.86 -21.92 2.47
CA GLU A 16 21.57 -21.48 1.10
C GLU A 16 21.00 -20.06 1.08
N LEU A 17 20.04 -19.75 1.96
CA LEU A 17 19.51 -18.39 2.12
C LEU A 17 20.60 -17.40 2.52
N LEU A 18 21.49 -17.81 3.42
CA LEU A 18 22.63 -16.99 3.82
C LEU A 18 23.62 -16.76 2.68
N LYS A 19 23.81 -17.72 1.77
CA LYS A 19 24.62 -17.53 0.55
C LYS A 19 23.91 -16.65 -0.48
N GLN A 20 22.58 -16.70 -0.52
CA GLN A 20 21.77 -15.90 -1.44
C GLN A 20 21.77 -14.41 -1.07
N LEU A 21 21.68 -14.07 0.22
CA LEU A 21 21.61 -12.67 0.68
C LEU A 21 22.80 -11.79 0.21
N PRO A 22 24.07 -12.23 0.31
CA PRO A 22 25.21 -11.49 -0.21
C PRO A 22 25.21 -11.38 -1.74
N ARG A 23 24.76 -12.43 -2.44
CA ARG A 23 24.75 -12.48 -3.90
C ARG A 23 23.71 -11.53 -4.48
N ASP A 24 22.45 -11.73 -4.12
CA ASP A 24 21.32 -11.00 -4.69
C ASP A 24 21.05 -9.69 -3.96
N GLY A 25 21.45 -9.62 -2.68
CA GLY A 25 21.22 -8.47 -1.79
C GLY A 25 19.92 -8.52 -1.01
N TYR A 26 19.01 -9.44 -1.36
CA TYR A 26 17.71 -9.58 -0.75
C TYR A 26 17.15 -10.99 -0.91
N VAL A 27 16.17 -11.34 -0.08
CA VAL A 27 15.42 -12.60 -0.14
C VAL A 27 13.96 -12.35 0.23
N TYR A 28 13.04 -12.88 -0.58
CA TYR A 28 11.60 -12.78 -0.30
C TYR A 28 11.14 -13.77 0.76
N THR A 29 10.15 -13.35 1.54
CA THR A 29 9.51 -14.22 2.53
C THR A 29 8.48 -15.11 1.84
N GLY A 30 8.86 -16.36 1.60
CA GLY A 30 7.95 -17.45 1.24
C GLY A 30 7.81 -18.44 2.40
N LYS A 31 8.09 -19.72 2.14
CA LYS A 31 8.12 -20.79 3.15
C LYS A 31 9.27 -20.65 4.18
N ASN A 32 10.23 -19.77 3.91
CA ASN A 32 11.49 -19.63 4.66
C ASN A 32 11.44 -18.64 5.84
N ARG A 33 10.25 -18.23 6.29
CA ARG A 33 10.08 -17.17 7.30
C ARG A 33 10.84 -17.42 8.59
N ASN A 34 10.76 -18.64 9.14
CA ASN A 34 11.40 -18.99 10.41
C ASN A 34 12.93 -18.96 10.30
N ARG A 35 13.47 -19.44 9.17
CA ARG A 35 14.91 -19.47 8.89
C ARG A 35 15.49 -18.07 8.72
N LEU A 36 14.79 -17.20 8.00
CA LEU A 36 15.20 -15.80 7.84
C LEU A 36 15.14 -15.03 9.17
N ARG A 37 14.14 -15.32 10.02
CA ARG A 37 14.06 -14.75 11.38
C ARG A 37 15.21 -15.23 12.27
N TYR A 38 15.63 -16.48 12.13
CA TYR A 38 16.81 -17.01 12.81
C TYR A 38 18.10 -16.33 12.33
N LEU A 39 18.28 -16.20 11.01
CA LEU A 39 19.42 -15.48 10.43
C LEU A 39 19.47 -14.02 10.90
N GLN A 40 18.34 -13.34 10.98
CA GLN A 40 18.26 -11.97 11.48
C GLN A 40 18.71 -11.85 12.96
N LYS A 41 18.44 -12.86 13.79
CA LYS A 41 18.90 -12.86 15.20
C LYS A 41 20.42 -12.98 15.30
N ILE A 42 21.04 -13.73 14.40
CA ILE A 42 22.50 -13.93 14.38
C ILE A 42 23.20 -12.76 13.71
N PHE A 43 22.63 -12.26 12.62
CA PHE A 43 23.20 -11.21 11.78
C PHE A 43 22.30 -9.96 11.82
N PRO A 44 22.56 -9.00 12.72
CA PRO A 44 21.74 -7.79 12.85
C PRO A 44 21.79 -6.87 11.61
N VAL A 45 22.80 -7.07 10.75
CA VAL A 45 22.92 -6.40 9.44
C VAL A 45 21.77 -6.76 8.49
N ILE A 46 21.10 -7.91 8.73
CA ILE A 46 19.93 -8.32 7.96
C ILE A 46 18.71 -7.55 8.49
N ARG A 47 18.17 -6.67 7.66
CA ARG A 47 16.93 -5.94 7.94
C ARG A 47 15.75 -6.66 7.31
N ARG A 48 14.57 -6.45 7.90
CA ARG A 48 13.30 -6.96 7.41
C ARG A 48 12.37 -5.78 7.17
N SER A 49 11.78 -5.75 5.98
CA SER A 49 10.76 -4.77 5.62
C SER A 49 9.52 -5.43 5.08
N GLN A 50 8.37 -4.78 5.30
CA GLN A 50 7.08 -5.24 4.81
C GLN A 50 6.39 -4.12 4.05
N PHE A 51 5.91 -4.45 2.85
CA PHE A 51 5.18 -3.52 1.99
C PHE A 51 4.12 -4.29 1.19
N LYS A 52 2.87 -3.80 1.19
CA LYS A 52 1.73 -4.42 0.47
C LYS A 52 1.63 -5.94 0.68
N ASN A 53 1.65 -6.37 1.95
CA ASN A 53 1.56 -7.79 2.38
C ASN A 53 2.72 -8.69 1.95
N LYS A 54 3.76 -8.13 1.31
CA LYS A 54 5.00 -8.85 1.01
C LYS A 54 6.06 -8.43 2.01
N SER A 55 6.86 -9.40 2.44
CA SER A 55 8.02 -9.10 3.29
C SER A 55 9.30 -9.59 2.64
N ILE A 56 10.34 -8.77 2.78
CA ILE A 56 11.65 -8.99 2.20
C ILE A 56 12.70 -8.81 3.30
N TYR A 57 13.69 -9.68 3.28
CA TYR A 57 14.89 -9.58 4.09
C TYR A 57 16.01 -9.11 3.18
N TYR A 58 16.85 -8.18 3.65
CA TYR A 58 17.90 -7.58 2.85
C TYR A 58 19.05 -7.15 3.74
N LEU A 59 20.22 -6.94 3.14
CA LEU A 59 21.37 -6.37 3.83
C LEU A 59 21.24 -4.84 3.88
N GLU A 60 21.62 -4.25 5.01
CA GLU A 60 21.52 -2.80 5.27
C GLU A 60 22.25 -1.92 4.22
N ASP A 61 23.29 -2.45 3.57
CA ASP A 61 24.01 -1.72 2.52
C ASP A 61 23.28 -1.76 1.17
N LYS A 62 22.32 -2.68 1.02
CA LYS A 62 21.62 -2.98 -0.24
C LYS A 62 20.15 -2.56 -0.23
N ASN A 63 19.79 -1.63 0.65
CA ASN A 63 18.43 -1.12 0.82
C ASN A 63 17.79 -0.64 -0.48
N LYS A 64 18.55 0.13 -1.27
CA LYS A 64 18.09 0.66 -2.57
C LYS A 64 17.75 -0.45 -3.56
N LEU A 65 18.53 -1.53 -3.56
CA LEU A 65 18.33 -2.67 -4.45
C LEU A 65 17.08 -3.46 -4.03
N ALA A 66 16.94 -3.74 -2.73
CA ALA A 66 15.74 -4.39 -2.18
C ALA A 66 14.46 -3.60 -2.47
N LEU A 67 14.52 -2.26 -2.36
CA LEU A 67 13.40 -1.37 -2.71
C LEU A 67 13.05 -1.47 -4.19
N LYS A 68 14.04 -1.40 -5.09
CA LYS A 68 13.83 -1.54 -6.55
C LYS A 68 13.14 -2.86 -6.89
N GLU A 69 13.61 -3.96 -6.32
CA GLU A 69 13.05 -5.29 -6.58
C GLU A 69 11.65 -5.46 -6.01
N MET A 70 11.41 -4.97 -4.79
CA MET A 70 10.07 -4.95 -4.21
C MET A 70 9.08 -4.17 -5.08
N MET A 71 9.50 -3.04 -5.67
CA MET A 71 8.64 -2.26 -6.56
C MET A 71 8.39 -2.98 -7.89
N LYS A 72 9.37 -3.69 -8.46
CA LYS A 72 9.19 -4.50 -9.67
C LYS A 72 8.20 -5.64 -9.47
N GLN A 73 8.26 -6.31 -8.32
CA GLN A 73 7.41 -7.46 -8.02
C GLN A 73 5.93 -7.07 -7.76
N ASN A 74 5.65 -5.80 -7.49
CA ASN A 74 4.30 -5.30 -7.37
C ASN A 74 3.73 -5.02 -8.77
N SER A 75 2.92 -5.95 -9.28
CA SER A 75 2.27 -5.88 -10.60
C SER A 75 1.42 -4.62 -10.78
N SER A 76 0.91 -4.07 -9.70
CA SER A 76 0.29 -2.75 -9.68
C SER A 76 1.40 -1.68 -9.71
N ARG A 77 1.65 -1.13 -10.89
CA ARG A 77 2.44 0.11 -11.09
C ARG A 77 2.08 1.12 -10.01
N ILE A 78 3.07 1.77 -9.39
CA ILE A 78 2.83 2.70 -8.30
C ILE A 78 1.88 3.79 -8.80
N ILE A 79 0.66 3.80 -8.26
CA ILE A 79 -0.41 4.69 -8.73
C ILE A 79 -0.19 6.08 -8.12
N ASN A 80 0.44 6.15 -6.94
CA ASN A 80 0.47 7.36 -6.11
C ASN A 80 1.86 7.63 -5.50
N TYR A 81 2.30 8.89 -5.55
CA TYR A 81 3.52 9.39 -4.89
C TYR A 81 3.60 9.08 -3.40
N GLN A 82 2.45 9.04 -2.71
CA GLN A 82 2.39 8.70 -1.29
C GLN A 82 2.84 7.26 -1.03
N GLU A 83 2.46 6.32 -1.89
CA GLU A 83 2.91 4.92 -1.76
C GLU A 83 4.42 4.80 -1.95
N LEU A 84 4.97 5.53 -2.93
CA LEU A 84 6.40 5.56 -3.17
C LEU A 84 7.16 6.15 -1.97
N ARG A 85 6.63 7.24 -1.37
CA ARG A 85 7.21 7.84 -0.16
C ARG A 85 7.19 6.84 1.00
N ARG A 86 6.08 6.15 1.21
CA ARG A 86 5.97 5.10 2.24
C ARG A 86 6.98 3.97 1.99
N ALA A 87 7.13 3.53 0.75
CA ALA A 87 8.11 2.51 0.40
C ALA A 87 9.54 2.98 0.70
N CYS A 88 9.92 4.20 0.30
CA CYS A 88 11.23 4.77 0.64
C CYS A 88 11.49 4.80 2.15
N GLN A 89 10.48 5.20 2.94
CA GLN A 89 10.56 5.23 4.40
C GLN A 89 10.76 3.83 5.00
N VAL A 90 10.01 2.83 4.55
CA VAL A 90 10.13 1.46 5.05
C VAL A 90 11.54 0.89 4.82
N PHE A 91 12.16 1.22 3.69
CA PHE A 91 13.48 0.72 3.33
C PHE A 91 14.63 1.63 3.77
N ASN A 92 14.35 2.77 4.41
CA ASN A 92 15.34 3.83 4.70
C ASN A 92 16.23 4.15 3.48
N ALA A 93 15.60 4.25 2.30
CA ALA A 93 16.30 4.43 1.04
C ALA A 93 15.69 5.60 0.26
N ASP A 94 16.53 6.59 -0.02
CA ASP A 94 16.14 7.71 -0.87
C ASP A 94 16.30 7.36 -2.34
N ILE A 95 15.22 7.58 -3.08
CA ILE A 95 15.16 7.46 -4.54
C ILE A 95 15.22 8.87 -5.14
N LEU A 96 16.10 9.07 -6.12
CA LEU A 96 16.20 10.32 -6.87
C LEU A 96 14.95 10.56 -7.74
N LYS A 97 14.57 11.83 -7.95
CA LYS A 97 13.40 12.20 -8.76
C LYS A 97 13.41 11.59 -10.18
N THR A 98 14.59 11.39 -10.75
CA THR A 98 14.79 10.75 -12.07
C THR A 98 14.37 9.28 -12.06
N GLU A 99 14.80 8.53 -11.06
CA GLU A 99 14.43 7.12 -10.87
C GLU A 99 12.95 6.96 -10.53
N LYS A 100 12.36 7.92 -9.79
CA LYS A 100 10.92 7.90 -9.47
C LYS A 100 10.04 7.77 -10.72
N LYS A 101 10.43 8.44 -11.82
CA LYS A 101 9.71 8.39 -13.11
C LYS A 101 9.61 6.98 -13.69
N GLN A 102 10.56 6.08 -13.39
CA GLN A 102 10.56 4.70 -13.90
C GLN A 102 9.49 3.84 -13.22
N PHE A 103 9.14 4.15 -11.97
CA PHE A 103 8.14 3.40 -11.21
C PHE A 103 6.70 3.83 -11.53
N PHE A 104 6.52 5.03 -12.05
CA PHE A 104 5.21 5.48 -12.48
C PHE A 104 4.77 4.76 -13.74
N GLY A 105 3.48 4.46 -13.79
CA GLY A 105 2.86 4.04 -15.02
C GLY A 105 3.06 5.08 -16.10
N LYS A 106 3.61 4.69 -17.26
CA LYS A 106 3.20 5.33 -18.51
C LYS A 106 1.69 5.15 -18.53
N ASN A 107 0.95 6.21 -18.21
CA ASN A 107 -0.48 6.26 -18.43
C ASN A 107 -0.63 5.80 -19.87
N LYS A 108 -1.20 4.60 -20.11
CA LYS A 108 -1.62 4.25 -21.46
C LYS A 108 -2.46 5.46 -21.87
N PRO A 109 -2.17 6.13 -23.00
CA PRO A 109 -3.05 7.19 -23.45
C PRO A 109 -4.42 6.54 -23.40
N ARG A 110 -5.31 7.08 -22.56
CA ARG A 110 -6.70 6.62 -22.55
C ARG A 110 -7.06 6.72 -24.01
N SER A 111 -7.16 5.58 -24.69
CA SER A 111 -7.65 5.53 -26.05
C SER A 111 -8.93 6.31 -25.90
N ARG A 112 -8.95 7.52 -26.48
CA ARG A 112 -10.17 8.29 -26.57
C ARG A 112 -11.00 7.32 -27.39
N ARG A 113 -11.79 6.48 -26.72
CA ARG A 113 -12.95 5.86 -27.32
C ARG A 113 -13.69 7.08 -27.79
N ARG A 114 -13.43 7.47 -29.05
CA ARG A 114 -14.36 8.25 -29.82
C ARG A 114 -15.57 7.36 -29.70
N ASN A 115 -16.45 7.72 -28.78
CA ASN A 115 -17.82 7.25 -28.83
C ASN A 115 -18.26 7.79 -30.19
N HIS A 116 -18.02 6.99 -31.23
CA HIS A 116 -18.67 7.15 -32.49
C HIS A 116 -20.10 6.91 -32.08
N LYS A 117 -20.81 8.01 -31.77
CA LYS A 117 -22.25 8.03 -31.81
C LYS A 117 -22.54 7.63 -33.25
N SER A 118 -22.66 6.33 -33.51
CA SER A 118 -23.53 5.86 -34.57
C SER A 118 -24.85 6.55 -34.24
N LYS A 119 -25.18 7.57 -35.05
CA LYS A 119 -26.51 8.16 -35.01
C LYS A 119 -27.47 6.97 -35.07
N PRO A 120 -28.40 6.80 -34.13
CA PRO A 120 -29.50 5.89 -34.38
C PRO A 120 -30.19 6.45 -35.63
N ASP A 121 -30.21 5.66 -36.70
CA ASP A 121 -31.09 5.97 -37.83
C ASP A 121 -32.50 6.05 -37.27
N CYS A 122 -33.07 7.24 -37.29
CA CYS A 122 -34.46 7.48 -37.03
C CYS A 122 -35.27 6.84 -38.15
N SER A 123 -35.51 5.54 -38.07
CA SER A 123 -36.65 4.93 -38.75
C SER A 123 -37.91 5.44 -38.04
N SER A 124 -38.67 6.26 -38.75
CA SER A 124 -39.96 6.82 -38.37
C SER A 124 -40.88 5.77 -37.71
N VAL A 125 -40.99 5.81 -36.39
CA VAL A 125 -42.07 5.14 -35.66
C VAL A 125 -43.25 6.11 -35.64
N SER A 126 -44.40 5.65 -36.11
CA SER A 126 -45.65 6.41 -36.21
C SER A 126 -46.09 6.94 -34.84
N LYS A 127 -46.51 8.21 -34.82
CA LYS A 127 -46.87 9.01 -33.64
C LYS A 127 -48.07 8.48 -32.83
N GLU A 128 -48.73 7.40 -33.28
CA GLU A 128 -49.94 6.88 -32.64
C GLU A 128 -49.71 6.05 -31.37
N LYS A 129 -48.48 5.57 -31.11
CA LYS A 129 -48.20 4.71 -29.95
C LYS A 129 -47.54 5.41 -28.76
N GLN A 130 -47.26 6.72 -28.86
CA GLN A 130 -46.51 7.45 -27.83
C GLN A 130 -47.38 7.92 -26.66
N THR A 131 -48.68 8.18 -26.87
CA THR A 131 -49.58 8.68 -25.81
C THR A 131 -49.97 7.62 -24.79
N LEU A 132 -49.88 6.32 -25.12
CA LEU A 132 -50.31 5.25 -24.23
C LEU A 132 -49.31 4.95 -23.10
N LEU A 133 -48.03 5.32 -23.27
CA LEU A 133 -46.99 5.11 -22.25
C LEU A 133 -46.92 6.27 -21.26
N ASP A 134 -47.17 7.51 -21.71
CA ASP A 134 -47.17 8.69 -20.83
C ASP A 134 -48.29 8.64 -19.78
N ASP A 135 -49.45 8.08 -20.14
CA ASP A 135 -50.56 7.86 -19.19
C ASP A 135 -50.24 6.80 -18.12
N PHE A 136 -49.35 5.85 -18.41
CA PHE A 136 -48.98 4.78 -17.49
C PHE A 136 -47.95 5.25 -16.44
N PHE A 137 -46.93 6.02 -16.86
CA PHE A 137 -45.91 6.54 -15.95
C PHE A 137 -46.38 7.75 -15.14
N GLY A 138 -47.31 8.55 -15.68
CA GLY A 138 -47.87 9.71 -14.96
C GLY A 138 -48.61 9.33 -13.68
N ARG A 139 -49.17 8.12 -13.58
CA ARG A 139 -49.93 7.68 -12.39
C ARG A 139 -49.07 7.11 -11.27
N PHE A 140 -47.88 6.58 -11.57
CA PHE A 140 -47.04 5.92 -10.57
C PHE A 140 -46.18 6.89 -9.74
N LEU A 141 -45.93 8.11 -10.22
CA LEU A 141 -44.96 9.02 -9.61
C LEU A 141 -45.57 10.12 -8.72
N HIS A 142 -46.89 10.17 -8.58
CA HIS A 142 -47.57 11.18 -7.76
C HIS A 142 -48.19 10.65 -6.46
N SER A 143 -48.13 9.35 -6.16
CA SER A 143 -48.81 8.77 -4.99
C SER A 143 -47.98 8.61 -3.71
N GLU A 144 -46.69 8.97 -3.69
CA GLU A 144 -45.89 8.88 -2.45
C GLU A 144 -45.12 10.17 -2.17
N VAL A 145 -45.85 11.28 -2.20
CA VAL A 145 -45.60 12.37 -1.26
C VAL A 145 -46.40 12.02 -0.01
N LEU A 146 -45.71 11.59 1.05
CA LEU A 146 -45.91 12.00 2.45
C LEU A 146 -45.22 11.04 3.42
N GLN A 147 -44.53 11.62 4.41
CA GLN A 147 -44.10 11.05 5.70
C GLN A 147 -42.81 10.20 5.73
N CYS A 148 -41.70 10.85 6.08
CA CYS A 148 -41.10 10.61 7.41
C CYS A 148 -40.05 11.68 7.75
N SER A 149 -40.44 12.52 8.70
CA SER A 149 -39.62 13.46 9.44
C SER A 149 -38.67 12.77 10.43
N SER A 150 -37.50 13.40 10.61
CA SER A 150 -36.67 13.44 11.83
C SER A 150 -36.09 12.14 12.39
N SER A 151 -34.77 11.99 12.31
CA SER A 151 -33.96 11.64 13.49
C SER A 151 -32.45 11.90 13.27
N LYS A 152 -32.01 12.99 13.91
CA LYS A 152 -30.76 13.18 14.67
C LYS A 152 -29.55 12.30 14.31
N SER A 153 -28.56 12.97 13.71
CA SER A 153 -27.14 12.62 13.68
C SER A 153 -26.53 12.56 15.10
N PRO A 154 -25.87 11.46 15.50
CA PRO A 154 -24.99 11.43 16.66
C PRO A 154 -23.51 11.38 16.24
N TYR A 155 -22.65 11.91 17.11
CA TYR A 155 -21.17 11.88 17.08
C TYR A 155 -20.45 13.08 16.43
N GLN A 156 -20.65 14.25 17.04
CA GLN A 156 -19.54 15.15 17.39
C GLN A 156 -19.29 15.07 18.90
N ARG A 157 -18.07 14.72 19.32
CA ARG A 157 -17.34 15.20 20.53
C ARG A 157 -16.38 14.13 21.00
N LEU A 158 -15.09 14.45 20.98
CA LEU A 158 -14.20 14.35 22.13
C LEU A 158 -13.00 15.26 21.83
N LYS A 159 -13.08 16.45 22.41
CA LYS A 159 -11.99 17.40 22.56
C LYS A 159 -11.43 17.22 23.96
N ASN A 160 -10.12 17.38 24.06
CA ASN A 160 -9.33 17.72 25.24
C ASN A 160 -9.15 16.60 26.26
N ASP A 161 -7.91 16.10 26.32
CA ASP A 161 -7.29 15.82 27.62
C ASP A 161 -5.86 16.33 27.54
N ASP A 162 -5.62 17.31 28.40
CA ASP A 162 -4.35 17.93 28.72
C ASP A 162 -3.34 16.86 29.18
N ARG A 163 -2.11 16.95 28.66
CA ARG A 163 -0.95 16.33 29.32
C ARG A 163 0.15 17.35 29.46
N ASP A 164 0.44 17.60 30.71
CA ASP A 164 1.41 18.54 31.24
C ASP A 164 2.81 18.32 30.67
N ILE A 165 3.36 19.40 30.13
CA ILE A 165 4.78 19.52 29.80
C ILE A 165 5.51 19.78 31.12
N VAL A 166 6.01 18.72 31.74
CA VAL A 166 7.03 18.82 32.80
C VAL A 166 8.36 19.15 32.14
N LYS A 167 8.81 20.40 32.26
CA LYS A 167 10.20 20.79 32.02
C LYS A 167 11.04 20.39 33.24
N PRO A 168 12.13 19.63 33.09
CA PRO A 168 13.16 19.60 34.12
C PRO A 168 14.09 20.78 33.93
N ASP A 169 14.00 21.75 34.84
CA ASP A 169 15.15 22.55 35.23
C ASP A 169 16.12 21.64 35.97
N ASN A 170 17.38 21.56 35.54
CA ASN A 170 18.46 21.54 36.51
C ASN A 170 19.81 21.97 35.94
N LYS A 171 20.35 22.97 36.63
CA LYS A 171 21.68 23.54 36.55
C LYS A 171 22.66 22.63 37.29
N GLN A 172 23.87 22.49 36.78
CA GLN A 172 25.16 22.24 37.46
C GLN A 172 26.18 22.09 36.31
N GLY A 173 27.22 22.91 36.11
CA GLY A 173 27.98 23.71 37.06
C GLY A 173 28.99 22.83 37.78
N ILE A 174 30.08 22.46 37.09
CA ILE A 174 31.34 22.03 37.69
C ILE A 174 32.47 22.52 36.77
N ASP A 175 33.38 23.27 37.38
CA ASP A 175 34.65 23.76 36.86
C ASP A 175 35.66 22.65 36.52
#